data_AF-A0A839YB46-F1
#
_entry.id   AF-A0A839YB46-F1
#
_cell.length_a   1.000
_cell.length_b   1.000
_cell.length_c   1.000
_cell.angle_alpha   90.00
_cell.angle_beta   90.00
_cell.angle_gamma   90.00
#
_symmetry.space_group_name_H-M   'P 1'
#
loop_
_entity.id
_entity.type
_entity.pdbx_description
1 polymer ?
#
loop_
_entity_poly.entity_id
_entity_poly.type
_entity_poly.pdbx_seq_one_letter_code
_entity_poly.pdbx_strand_id
1 'polypeptide(L)'
;MPTFNEPLAPGSGSVLAERAFKDLKSTLSSYGSSLSPDAEKALFAVLTAMESGLRGELPPSFYLSAIDPGTGKSLAVAMFLRAYKASGFLPASGVLVLVSRLAEIETYLAAAGLDRNEVAVLTGEPTLNALGAPEALHDQAPVMFTTQQRLAARGAKATMSALPAFFYRGAPRALRIWDESILPGAQQVVKVDDLGALLGPLRASKKAVATLVQSTIIDAWQAAPGSVLTIPEDLGGSWGKAADFVGAAELSALAGYEARVVNIHGDVRLAGASPTLPADFAPAIVLDASGRVRKAYRLWEERTGSLTRLPSAHNDYSDMVVHVWRHASGRRTLADAKARRAIVEAIVGTVRQRPGEEWLIVHYKDATTLLPEVRLKLDPEVANRIHGLTWGRHHGTNAFAHVPNIIVVGQPDYGDHGYEAIAAAAIGDGKVPELTDGERLALRKGEIAHNLLQAVCRSRARVARNGVAGGCRVYLCISAGSDLEAVLDDCFPGYHRREWMPKGSVGLSGRKGQVVHYLAERFEADRDAVVRKKEVTHAVGIKPPALPKILADGAVQEALDVLGIEEAHSTFTVRRPSFEPFPGGGFLIEDLGA
;
A
#
# COMPACT_ATOMS: atom_id res chain seq x y z
N MET A 1 -12.84 -20.29 -24.21
CA MET A 1 -11.63 -19.52 -23.84
C MET A 1 -10.48 -20.49 -23.72
N PRO A 2 -9.34 -20.28 -24.40
CA PRO A 2 -8.17 -21.13 -24.22
C PRO A 2 -7.53 -20.82 -22.87
N THR A 3 -7.24 -21.85 -22.10
CA THR A 3 -6.49 -21.76 -20.84
C THR A 3 -5.02 -21.46 -21.14
N PHE A 4 -4.66 -20.19 -21.21
CA PHE A 4 -3.27 -19.72 -21.27
C PHE A 4 -2.63 -19.86 -19.89
N ASN A 5 -2.17 -21.06 -19.53
CA ASN A 5 -1.36 -21.28 -18.33
C ASN A 5 -0.33 -22.41 -18.54
N GLU A 6 0.21 -22.52 -19.75
CA GLU A 6 1.45 -23.28 -19.91
C GLU A 6 2.61 -22.42 -19.38
N PRO A 7 3.37 -22.89 -18.39
CA PRO A 7 4.57 -22.21 -17.95
C PRO A 7 5.52 -22.06 -19.13
N LEU A 8 6.07 -20.86 -19.33
CA LEU A 8 7.09 -20.58 -20.35
C LEU A 8 8.16 -21.69 -20.30
N ALA A 9 8.15 -22.58 -21.30
CA ALA A 9 9.13 -23.64 -21.38
C ALA A 9 10.52 -23.01 -21.52
N PRO A 10 11.54 -23.45 -20.76
CA PRO A 10 12.88 -22.90 -20.87
C PRO A 10 13.39 -23.13 -22.29
N GLY A 11 13.42 -22.07 -23.09
CA GLY A 11 14.05 -22.09 -24.41
C GLY A 11 15.53 -22.48 -24.25
N SER A 12 16.07 -23.20 -25.22
CA SER A 12 17.48 -23.56 -25.26
C SER A 12 18.36 -22.30 -25.19
N GLY A 13 19.03 -22.08 -24.05
CA GLY A 13 20.12 -21.09 -23.87
C GLY A 13 19.72 -19.74 -23.27
N SER A 14 19.29 -19.71 -22.01
CA SER A 14 19.11 -18.46 -21.24
C SER A 14 20.45 -17.96 -20.68
N VAL A 15 21.36 -17.56 -21.57
CA VAL A 15 22.76 -17.25 -21.23
C VAL A 15 22.86 -16.08 -20.24
N LEU A 16 22.04 -15.03 -20.40
CA LEU A 16 22.07 -13.87 -19.50
C LEU A 16 21.48 -14.22 -18.13
N ALA A 17 20.34 -14.91 -18.10
CA ALA A 17 19.68 -15.28 -16.85
C ALA A 17 20.54 -16.24 -16.02
N GLU A 18 21.15 -17.25 -16.64
CA GLU A 18 22.04 -18.20 -15.96
C GLU A 18 23.26 -17.50 -15.35
N ARG A 19 23.90 -16.60 -16.11
CA ARG A 19 25.03 -15.81 -15.62
C ARG A 19 24.62 -14.91 -14.45
N ALA A 20 23.54 -14.15 -14.62
CA ALA A 20 23.02 -13.27 -13.59
C ALA A 20 22.63 -14.02 -12.31
N PHE A 21 22.04 -15.21 -12.46
CA PHE A 21 21.64 -16.05 -11.33
C PHE A 21 22.84 -16.62 -10.57
N LYS A 22 23.89 -17.02 -11.29
CA LYS A 22 25.16 -17.43 -10.67
C LYS A 22 25.78 -16.31 -9.85
N ASP A 23 25.86 -15.11 -10.42
CA ASP A 23 26.41 -13.92 -9.75
C ASP A 23 25.55 -13.51 -8.54
N LEU A 24 24.23 -13.62 -8.65
CA LEU A 24 23.27 -13.40 -7.57
C LEU A 24 23.52 -14.35 -6.39
N LYS A 25 23.62 -15.66 -6.64
CA LYS A 25 23.90 -16.66 -5.61
C LYS A 25 25.25 -16.42 -4.94
N SER A 26 26.29 -16.11 -5.72
CA SER A 26 27.61 -15.78 -5.20
C SER A 26 27.58 -14.54 -4.30
N THR A 27 26.88 -13.49 -4.73
CA THR A 27 26.78 -12.24 -3.98
C THR A 27 25.99 -12.42 -2.69
N LEU A 28 24.85 -13.12 -2.72
CA LEU A 28 24.07 -13.43 -1.51
C LEU A 28 24.89 -14.26 -0.51
N SER A 29 25.64 -15.25 -1.00
CA SER A 29 26.51 -16.08 -0.16
C SER A 29 27.59 -15.25 0.53
N SER A 30 28.14 -14.24 -0.15
CA SER A 30 29.13 -13.32 0.44
C SER A 30 28.57 -12.46 1.58
N TYR A 31 27.25 -12.23 1.60
CA TYR A 31 26.56 -11.56 2.70
C TYR A 31 26.10 -12.51 3.81
N GLY A 32 26.44 -13.80 3.72
CA GLY A 32 25.98 -14.83 4.65
C GLY A 32 24.49 -15.16 4.51
N SER A 33 23.91 -14.86 3.35
CA SER A 33 22.53 -15.19 3.00
C SER A 33 22.48 -16.32 1.98
N SER A 34 21.38 -17.07 1.99
CA SER A 34 21.16 -18.20 1.11
C SER A 34 19.68 -18.26 0.73
N LEU A 35 19.42 -18.67 -0.50
CA LEU A 35 18.08 -18.79 -1.06
C LEU A 35 17.47 -20.15 -0.70
N SER A 36 16.16 -20.20 -0.43
CA SER A 36 15.42 -21.45 -0.41
C SER A 36 15.23 -21.98 -1.84
N PRO A 37 14.94 -23.28 -2.04
CA PRO A 37 14.67 -23.83 -3.37
C PRO A 37 13.56 -23.09 -4.13
N ASP A 38 12.50 -22.68 -3.44
CA ASP A 38 11.41 -21.91 -4.05
C ASP A 38 11.87 -20.50 -4.44
N ALA A 39 12.67 -19.84 -3.61
CA ALA A 39 13.24 -18.53 -3.93
C ALA A 39 14.22 -18.62 -5.11
N GLU A 40 15.02 -19.69 -5.20
CA GLU A 40 15.89 -19.97 -6.34
C GLU A 40 15.07 -20.09 -7.63
N LYS A 41 14.04 -20.92 -7.62
CA LYS A 41 13.14 -21.11 -8.77
C LYS A 41 12.44 -19.80 -9.17
N ALA A 42 11.93 -19.05 -8.20
CA ALA A 42 11.22 -17.80 -8.45
C ALA A 42 12.13 -16.71 -9.00
N LEU A 43 13.33 -16.51 -8.43
CA LEU A 43 14.29 -15.53 -8.93
C LEU A 43 14.83 -15.90 -10.30
N PHE A 44 15.06 -17.17 -10.57
CA PHE A 44 15.47 -17.62 -11.90
C PHE A 44 14.38 -17.36 -12.95
N ALA A 45 13.12 -17.59 -12.61
CA ALA A 45 11.99 -17.26 -13.49
C ALA A 45 11.90 -15.75 -13.80
N VAL A 46 12.18 -14.88 -12.82
CA VAL A 46 12.28 -13.43 -13.02
C VAL A 46 13.40 -13.08 -14.01
N LEU A 47 14.59 -13.64 -13.82
CA LEU A 47 15.74 -13.39 -14.70
C LEU A 47 15.49 -13.91 -16.12
N THR A 48 14.83 -15.05 -16.25
CA THR A 48 14.41 -15.62 -17.55
C THR A 48 13.41 -14.70 -18.24
N ALA A 49 12.40 -14.19 -17.51
CA ALA A 49 11.46 -13.22 -18.03
C ALA A 49 12.17 -11.92 -18.46
N MET A 50 13.17 -11.44 -17.71
CA MET A 50 13.98 -10.28 -18.09
C MET A 50 14.74 -10.52 -19.40
N GLU A 51 15.33 -11.69 -19.58
CA GLU A 51 16.02 -12.06 -20.82
C GLU A 51 15.06 -12.12 -22.02
N SER A 52 13.90 -12.77 -21.88
CA SER A 52 12.86 -12.78 -22.92
C SER A 52 12.33 -11.37 -23.22
N GLY A 53 12.14 -10.54 -22.20
CA GLY A 53 11.68 -9.15 -22.37
C GLY A 53 12.71 -8.30 -23.12
N LEU A 54 14.00 -8.50 -22.84
CA LEU A 54 15.10 -7.85 -23.55
C LEU A 54 15.18 -8.27 -25.03
N ARG A 55 14.86 -9.53 -25.33
CA ARG A 55 14.77 -10.07 -26.69
C ARG A 55 13.48 -9.70 -27.42
N GLY A 56 12.50 -9.11 -26.74
CA GLY A 56 11.18 -8.80 -27.31
C GLY A 56 10.28 -10.04 -27.49
N GLU A 57 10.56 -11.11 -26.75
CA GLU A 57 9.85 -12.39 -26.84
C GLU A 57 8.66 -12.48 -25.87
N LEU A 58 8.55 -11.57 -24.89
CA LEU A 58 7.42 -11.55 -23.96
C LEU A 58 6.14 -11.04 -24.65
N PRO A 59 5.03 -11.79 -24.58
CA PRO A 59 3.70 -11.26 -24.90
C PRO A 59 3.38 -9.95 -24.14
N PRO A 60 2.51 -9.09 -24.66
CA PRO A 60 2.14 -7.82 -24.03
C PRO A 60 1.28 -8.06 -22.76
N SER A 61 1.94 -8.44 -21.68
CA SER A 61 1.38 -8.69 -20.36
C SER A 61 2.28 -8.09 -19.26
N PHE A 62 1.73 -7.93 -18.07
CA PHE A 62 2.48 -7.57 -16.86
C PHE A 62 2.88 -8.83 -16.12
N TYR A 63 4.18 -9.03 -15.89
CA TYR A 63 4.73 -10.22 -15.27
C TYR A 63 5.03 -9.95 -13.80
N LEU A 64 4.17 -10.41 -12.90
CA LEU A 64 4.25 -10.12 -11.47
C LEU A 64 5.12 -11.14 -10.74
N SER A 65 6.22 -10.66 -10.16
CA SER A 65 7.07 -11.40 -9.23
C SER A 65 6.68 -11.09 -7.78
N ALA A 66 6.02 -12.05 -7.13
CA ALA A 66 5.60 -11.95 -5.73
C ALA A 66 6.54 -12.71 -4.77
N ILE A 67 7.82 -12.36 -4.80
CA ILE A 67 8.85 -12.94 -3.92
C ILE A 67 8.97 -12.07 -2.67
N ASP A 68 9.00 -12.66 -1.48
CA ASP A 68 9.00 -11.93 -0.21
C ASP A 68 10.14 -10.88 -0.08
N PRO A 69 10.00 -9.88 0.81
CA PRO A 69 11.04 -8.88 1.02
C PRO A 69 12.36 -9.50 1.49
N GLY A 70 13.50 -8.87 1.12
CA GLY A 70 14.82 -9.33 1.56
C GLY A 70 15.42 -10.54 0.82
N THR A 71 14.68 -11.12 -0.13
CA THR A 71 15.11 -12.28 -0.94
C THR A 71 16.02 -11.93 -2.13
N GLY A 72 16.33 -10.64 -2.34
CA GLY A 72 17.27 -10.22 -3.38
C GLY A 72 16.67 -9.83 -4.73
N LYS A 73 15.38 -9.47 -4.84
CA LYS A 73 14.76 -8.98 -6.10
C LYS A 73 15.55 -7.84 -6.76
N SER A 74 15.81 -6.75 -6.04
CA SER A 74 16.59 -5.62 -6.56
C SER A 74 18.03 -6.03 -6.91
N LEU A 75 18.63 -6.94 -6.13
CA LEU A 75 19.95 -7.49 -6.46
C LEU A 75 19.90 -8.31 -7.74
N ALA A 76 18.85 -9.08 -7.98
CA ALA A 76 18.67 -9.87 -9.21
C ALA A 76 18.62 -8.96 -10.45
N VAL A 77 17.90 -7.84 -10.38
CA VAL A 77 17.92 -6.80 -11.44
C VAL A 77 19.34 -6.29 -11.67
N ALA A 78 20.05 -5.92 -10.60
CA ALA A 78 21.42 -5.40 -10.72
C ALA A 78 22.38 -6.44 -11.35
N MET A 79 22.28 -7.71 -10.96
CA MET A 79 23.08 -8.79 -11.54
C MET A 79 22.69 -9.06 -13.00
N PHE A 80 21.42 -8.94 -13.36
CA PHE A 80 20.97 -9.02 -14.74
C PHE A 80 21.58 -7.91 -15.60
N LEU A 81 21.52 -6.65 -15.13
CA LEU A 81 22.13 -5.51 -15.82
C LEU A 81 23.65 -5.68 -15.96
N ARG A 82 24.32 -6.21 -14.94
CA ARG A 82 25.75 -6.54 -14.99
C ARG A 82 26.05 -7.62 -16.04
N ALA A 83 25.26 -8.69 -16.10
CA ALA A 83 25.40 -9.73 -17.10
C ALA A 83 25.16 -9.18 -18.53
N TYR A 84 24.17 -8.29 -18.68
CA TYR A 84 23.88 -7.60 -19.93
C TYR A 84 25.04 -6.70 -20.38
N LYS A 85 25.59 -5.86 -19.49
CA LYS A 85 26.82 -5.09 -19.75
C LYS A 85 27.98 -5.99 -20.18
N ALA A 86 28.20 -7.09 -19.47
CA ALA A 86 29.29 -8.01 -19.75
C ALA A 86 29.10 -8.84 -21.04
N SER A 87 27.92 -8.77 -21.67
CA SER A 87 27.66 -9.28 -23.02
C SER A 87 27.93 -8.26 -24.13
N GLY A 88 28.36 -7.03 -23.78
CA GLY A 88 28.46 -5.92 -24.71
C GLY A 88 27.12 -5.29 -25.07
N PHE A 89 26.14 -5.39 -24.16
CA PHE A 89 24.76 -4.97 -24.38
C PHE A 89 24.11 -5.68 -25.60
N LEU A 90 24.21 -7.01 -25.63
CA LEU A 90 23.55 -7.86 -26.62
C LEU A 90 22.40 -8.66 -25.98
N PRO A 91 21.21 -8.74 -26.63
CA PRO A 91 20.83 -8.07 -27.88
C PRO A 91 20.78 -6.55 -27.74
N ALA A 92 20.87 -5.81 -28.85
CA ALA A 92 20.94 -4.35 -28.87
C ALA A 92 19.58 -3.67 -28.56
N SER A 93 18.96 -4.05 -27.45
CA SER A 93 17.67 -3.57 -26.96
C SER A 93 17.86 -2.74 -25.68
N GLY A 94 17.02 -1.74 -25.46
CA GLY A 94 17.14 -0.90 -24.27
C GLY A 94 16.40 -1.46 -23.05
N VAL A 95 16.89 -1.16 -21.85
CA VAL A 95 16.26 -1.49 -20.56
C VAL A 95 15.75 -0.21 -19.87
N LEU A 96 14.50 -0.20 -19.44
CA LEU A 96 13.88 0.84 -18.61
C LEU A 96 13.62 0.29 -17.21
N VAL A 97 14.22 0.90 -16.19
CA VAL A 97 13.98 0.56 -14.78
C VAL A 97 13.25 1.71 -14.10
N LEU A 98 12.06 1.41 -13.58
CA LEU A 98 11.19 2.34 -12.88
C LEU A 98 11.26 2.08 -11.39
N VAL A 99 11.85 3.03 -10.67
CA VAL A 99 12.00 2.96 -9.21
C VAL A 99 10.94 3.77 -8.50
N SER A 100 10.62 3.38 -7.28
CA SER A 100 9.69 4.12 -6.43
C SER A 100 10.39 5.31 -5.75
N ARG A 101 11.70 5.20 -5.51
CA ARG A 101 12.50 6.19 -4.79
C ARG A 101 13.80 6.53 -5.50
N LEU A 102 14.18 7.79 -5.38
CA LEU A 102 15.39 8.33 -6.00
C LEU A 102 16.68 7.66 -5.50
N ALA A 103 16.79 7.39 -4.19
CA ALA A 103 17.96 6.72 -3.61
C ALA A 103 18.19 5.27 -4.10
N GLU A 104 17.17 4.63 -4.69
CA GLU A 104 17.32 3.28 -5.25
C GLU A 104 18.19 3.31 -6.51
N ILE A 105 18.20 4.43 -7.25
CA ILE A 105 18.98 4.57 -8.49
C ILE A 105 20.47 4.37 -8.21
N GLU A 106 21.04 5.05 -7.22
CA GLU A 106 22.45 4.94 -6.85
C GLU A 106 22.82 3.51 -6.46
N THR A 107 21.94 2.84 -5.71
CA THR A 107 22.14 1.45 -5.29
C THR A 107 22.17 0.52 -6.50
N TYR A 108 21.28 0.71 -7.47
CA TYR A 108 21.28 -0.05 -8.72
C TYR A 108 22.53 0.19 -9.54
N LEU A 109 22.95 1.46 -9.72
CA LEU A 109 24.13 1.81 -10.49
C LEU A 109 25.40 1.17 -9.92
N ALA A 110 25.59 1.31 -8.60
CA ALA A 110 26.73 0.73 -7.90
C ALA A 110 26.72 -0.81 -7.97
N ALA A 111 25.56 -1.45 -7.75
CA ALA A 111 25.45 -2.90 -7.78
C ALA A 111 25.59 -3.47 -9.21
N ALA A 112 25.07 -2.79 -10.23
CA ALA A 112 25.18 -3.23 -11.62
C ALA A 112 26.57 -2.97 -12.22
N GLY A 113 27.32 -2.00 -11.69
CA GLY A 113 28.62 -1.60 -12.21
C GLY A 113 28.51 -0.89 -13.57
N LEU A 114 27.46 -0.08 -13.75
CA LEU A 114 27.20 0.68 -14.98
C LEU A 114 28.02 1.98 -14.97
N ASP A 115 28.63 2.30 -16.10
CA ASP A 115 29.36 3.55 -16.29
C ASP A 115 28.42 4.67 -16.74
N ARG A 116 28.85 5.92 -16.54
CA ARG A 116 28.05 7.11 -16.86
C ARG A 116 27.50 7.11 -18.28
N ASN A 117 28.27 6.67 -19.27
CA ASN A 117 27.85 6.67 -20.68
C ASN A 117 26.94 5.50 -21.05
N GLU A 118 26.78 4.51 -20.16
CA GLU A 118 25.96 3.32 -20.38
C GLU A 118 24.54 3.48 -19.82
N VAL A 119 24.30 4.56 -19.08
CA VAL A 119 23.04 4.77 -18.36
C VAL A 119 22.50 6.17 -18.53
N ALA A 120 21.20 6.27 -18.80
CA ALA A 120 20.44 7.50 -18.70
C ALA A 120 19.73 7.57 -17.35
N VAL A 121 19.68 8.75 -16.73
CA VAL A 121 18.90 8.97 -15.50
C VAL A 121 17.95 10.13 -15.75
N LEU A 122 16.65 9.86 -15.68
CA LEU A 122 15.60 10.83 -15.94
C LEU A 122 14.72 11.01 -14.72
N THR A 123 15.02 12.03 -13.91
CA THR A 123 14.28 12.37 -12.70
C THR A 123 14.02 13.88 -12.64
N GLY A 124 13.30 14.32 -11.60
CA GLY A 124 13.17 15.74 -11.27
C GLY A 124 14.40 16.33 -10.57
N GLU A 125 15.37 15.51 -10.18
CA GLU A 125 16.54 15.93 -9.40
C GLU A 125 17.79 16.03 -10.29
N PRO A 126 18.34 17.23 -10.55
CA PRO A 126 19.47 17.41 -11.47
C PRO A 126 20.75 16.68 -11.06
N THR A 127 21.01 16.56 -9.76
CA THR A 127 22.16 15.84 -9.18
C THR A 127 22.15 14.37 -9.56
N LEU A 128 21.00 13.70 -9.47
CA LEU A 128 20.85 12.31 -9.87
C LEU A 128 20.92 12.14 -11.39
N ASN A 129 20.34 13.08 -12.15
CA ASN A 129 20.46 13.06 -13.61
C ASN A 129 21.93 13.14 -14.06
N ALA A 130 22.79 13.83 -13.31
CA ALA A 130 24.22 13.93 -13.59
C ALA A 130 25.00 12.61 -13.40
N LEU A 131 24.43 11.61 -12.71
CA LEU A 131 25.00 10.26 -12.58
C LEU A 131 24.99 9.49 -13.91
N GLY A 132 24.11 9.87 -14.84
CA GLY A 132 24.00 9.29 -16.17
C GLY A 132 24.65 10.13 -17.28
N ALA A 133 24.47 9.65 -18.50
CA ALA A 133 24.83 10.34 -19.72
C ALA A 133 24.04 11.66 -19.82
N PRO A 134 24.60 12.71 -20.44
CA PRO A 134 23.86 13.94 -20.75
C PRO A 134 22.55 13.64 -21.49
N GLU A 135 21.51 14.48 -21.30
CA GLU A 135 20.18 14.27 -21.88
C GLU A 135 20.18 14.06 -23.40
N ALA A 136 21.06 14.77 -24.12
CA ALA A 136 21.25 14.62 -25.56
C ALA A 136 21.72 13.22 -26.00
N LEU A 137 22.24 12.40 -25.08
CA LEU A 137 22.73 11.04 -25.31
C LEU A 137 21.83 9.98 -24.67
N HIS A 138 20.68 10.34 -24.09
CA HIS A 138 19.78 9.37 -23.46
C HIS A 138 19.34 8.25 -24.41
N ASP A 139 19.11 8.57 -25.69
CA ASP A 139 18.75 7.58 -26.72
C ASP A 139 19.92 6.63 -27.07
N GLN A 140 21.15 6.95 -26.67
CA GLN A 140 22.33 6.11 -26.90
C GLN A 140 22.69 5.23 -25.69
N ALA A 141 22.11 5.50 -24.51
CA ALA A 141 22.38 4.74 -23.30
C ALA A 141 21.55 3.43 -23.29
N PRO A 142 22.15 2.23 -23.16
CA PRO A 142 21.41 0.96 -23.17
C PRO A 142 20.48 0.78 -21.95
N VAL A 143 20.75 1.44 -20.83
CA VAL A 143 19.92 1.37 -19.61
C VAL A 143 19.38 2.76 -19.27
N MET A 144 18.14 2.84 -18.79
CA MET A 144 17.56 4.06 -18.25
C MET A 144 16.92 3.82 -16.90
N PHE A 145 17.25 4.67 -15.92
CA PHE A 145 16.54 4.76 -14.65
C PHE A 145 15.64 5.99 -14.63
N THR A 146 14.42 5.80 -14.15
CA THR A 146 13.47 6.89 -13.92
C THR A 146 12.55 6.55 -12.76
N THR A 147 11.76 7.51 -12.29
CA THR A 147 10.74 7.24 -11.28
C THR A 147 9.42 6.85 -11.93
N GLN A 148 8.65 6.02 -11.22
CA GLN A 148 7.28 5.66 -11.62
C GLN A 148 6.41 6.89 -11.84
N GLN A 149 6.51 7.88 -10.95
CA GLN A 149 5.79 9.15 -11.05
C GLN A 149 6.14 9.92 -12.33
N ARG A 150 7.41 9.88 -12.75
CA ARG A 150 7.85 10.57 -13.97
C ARG A 150 7.28 9.92 -15.22
N LEU A 151 7.21 8.59 -15.26
CA LEU A 151 6.49 7.88 -16.32
C LEU A 151 5.01 8.22 -16.26
N ALA A 152 4.35 8.10 -15.09
CA ALA A 152 2.92 8.34 -14.96
C ALA A 152 2.51 9.75 -15.44
N ALA A 153 3.28 10.77 -15.07
CA ALA A 153 3.03 12.15 -15.46
C ALA A 153 3.17 12.41 -16.98
N ARG A 154 3.98 11.60 -17.68
CA ARG A 154 4.20 11.72 -19.14
C ARG A 154 3.39 10.72 -19.95
N GLY A 155 3.03 9.59 -19.34
CA GLY A 155 2.41 8.44 -19.97
C GLY A 155 0.90 8.47 -19.93
N ALA A 156 0.30 9.23 -19.02
CA ALA A 156 -1.15 9.43 -18.99
C ALA A 156 -1.64 9.91 -20.36
N LYS A 157 -2.50 9.12 -21.00
CA LYS A 157 -3.08 9.35 -22.35
C LYS A 157 -2.09 9.30 -23.52
N ALA A 158 -0.89 8.73 -23.34
CA ALA A 158 0.11 8.56 -24.39
C ALA A 158 0.35 7.07 -24.73
N THR A 159 1.16 6.83 -25.77
CA THR A 159 1.80 5.55 -26.04
C THR A 159 3.29 5.66 -25.75
N MET A 160 3.94 4.57 -25.33
CA MET A 160 5.39 4.46 -25.24
C MET A 160 6.03 4.90 -26.54
N SER A 161 5.47 4.50 -27.69
CA SER A 161 5.92 4.89 -29.02
C SER A 161 5.87 6.41 -29.30
N ALA A 162 5.12 7.18 -28.51
CA ALA A 162 5.06 8.64 -28.59
C ALA A 162 5.97 9.35 -27.56
N LEU A 163 6.76 8.61 -26.78
CA LEU A 163 7.57 9.14 -25.68
C LEU A 163 9.08 8.94 -25.94
N PRO A 164 9.70 9.77 -26.82
CA PRO A 164 11.10 9.62 -27.20
C PRO A 164 12.08 9.74 -26.02
N ALA A 165 11.65 10.38 -24.92
CA ALA A 165 12.42 10.46 -23.70
C ALA A 165 12.72 9.09 -23.05
N PHE A 166 12.02 8.02 -23.44
CA PHE A 166 12.23 6.66 -22.94
C PHE A 166 12.79 5.72 -24.02
N PHE A 167 13.35 6.25 -25.10
CA PHE A 167 13.87 5.46 -26.22
C PHE A 167 15.31 4.99 -25.98
N TYR A 168 15.68 3.98 -26.76
CA TYR A 168 17.04 3.57 -27.05
C TYR A 168 17.16 3.29 -28.56
N ARG A 169 18.07 3.99 -29.22
CA ARG A 169 18.32 3.93 -30.66
C ARG A 169 17.05 4.15 -31.49
N GLY A 170 16.25 5.14 -31.10
CA GLY A 170 15.05 5.55 -31.82
C GLY A 170 13.82 4.65 -31.60
N ALA A 171 13.88 3.68 -30.70
CA ALA A 171 12.75 2.81 -30.37
C ALA A 171 12.48 2.75 -28.85
N PRO A 172 11.24 2.49 -28.41
CA PRO A 172 10.95 2.23 -27.00
C PRO A 172 11.83 1.12 -26.43
N ARG A 173 12.31 1.30 -25.20
CA ARG A 173 13.06 0.26 -24.48
C ARG A 173 12.21 -1.01 -24.35
N ALA A 174 12.78 -2.13 -24.79
CA ALA A 174 12.07 -3.41 -24.92
C ALA A 174 11.83 -4.06 -23.55
N LEU A 175 12.85 -4.07 -22.68
CA LEU A 175 12.71 -4.57 -21.31
C LEU A 175 12.28 -3.43 -20.38
N ARG A 176 11.14 -3.60 -19.71
CA ARG A 176 10.59 -2.64 -18.73
C ARG A 176 10.48 -3.34 -17.39
N ILE A 177 11.14 -2.78 -16.38
CA ILE A 177 11.16 -3.32 -15.01
C ILE A 177 10.54 -2.28 -14.09
N TRP A 178 9.49 -2.69 -13.37
CA TRP A 178 8.81 -1.89 -12.36
C TRP A 178 9.16 -2.42 -10.98
N ASP A 179 9.89 -1.65 -10.17
CA ASP A 179 10.20 -2.02 -8.79
C ASP A 179 9.05 -1.67 -7.85
N GLU A 180 8.75 -2.49 -6.85
CA GLU A 180 7.61 -2.32 -5.93
C GLU A 180 6.24 -2.34 -6.63
N SER A 181 5.20 -1.83 -5.96
CA SER A 181 3.81 -2.03 -6.35
C SER A 181 3.35 -1.15 -7.52
N ILE A 182 2.42 -1.67 -8.32
CA ILE A 182 1.80 -0.98 -9.47
C ILE A 182 0.31 -1.26 -9.52
N LEU A 183 -0.45 -0.26 -9.94
CA LEU A 183 -1.79 -0.42 -10.49
C LEU A 183 -1.82 0.31 -11.85
N PRO A 184 -2.56 -0.19 -12.86
CA PRO A 184 -2.62 0.47 -14.16
C PRO A 184 -3.20 1.90 -14.11
N GLY A 185 -4.11 2.14 -13.17
CA GLY A 185 -4.69 3.46 -12.89
C GLY A 185 -4.23 4.08 -11.56
N ALA A 186 -4.39 5.40 -11.44
CA ALA A 186 -4.33 6.14 -10.20
C ALA A 186 -5.73 6.22 -9.61
N GLN A 187 -5.85 5.91 -8.32
CA GLN A 187 -7.08 6.03 -7.55
C GLN A 187 -7.48 7.50 -7.47
N GLN A 188 -8.75 7.80 -7.74
CA GLN A 188 -9.30 9.15 -7.63
C GLN A 188 -10.54 9.11 -6.75
N VAL A 189 -10.56 10.00 -5.75
CA VAL A 189 -11.71 10.18 -4.87
C VAL A 189 -11.95 11.67 -4.74
N VAL A 190 -13.17 12.09 -5.06
CA VAL A 190 -13.58 13.49 -4.98
C VAL A 190 -14.78 13.59 -4.05
N LYS A 191 -14.71 14.46 -3.05
CA LYS A 191 -15.88 14.83 -2.25
C LYS A 191 -16.70 15.86 -3.01
N VAL A 192 -18.01 15.60 -3.15
CA VAL A 192 -18.88 16.45 -3.97
C VAL A 192 -19.03 17.85 -3.37
N ASP A 193 -19.02 18.00 -2.04
CA ASP A 193 -19.06 19.31 -1.38
C ASP A 193 -17.86 20.20 -1.74
N ASP A 194 -16.66 19.61 -1.83
CA ASP A 194 -15.43 20.35 -2.10
C ASP A 194 -15.46 20.97 -3.51
N LEU A 195 -16.21 20.36 -4.44
CA LEU A 195 -16.41 20.88 -5.79
C LEU A 195 -17.15 22.23 -5.81
N GLY A 196 -17.98 22.51 -4.81
CA GLY A 196 -18.68 23.79 -4.69
C GLY A 196 -17.71 24.98 -4.60
N ALA A 197 -16.54 24.79 -3.98
CA ALA A 197 -15.52 25.82 -3.82
C ALA A 197 -14.89 26.25 -5.17
N LEU A 198 -14.96 25.39 -6.19
CA LEU A 198 -14.41 25.64 -7.53
C LEU A 198 -15.26 26.62 -8.34
N LEU A 199 -16.57 26.72 -8.06
CA LEU A 199 -17.51 27.44 -8.90
C LEU A 199 -17.21 28.94 -8.97
N GLY A 200 -16.80 29.56 -7.87
CA GLY A 200 -16.47 30.99 -7.84
C GLY A 200 -15.33 31.35 -8.80
N PRO A 201 -14.12 30.77 -8.60
CA PRO A 201 -12.98 30.97 -9.49
C PRO A 201 -13.25 30.59 -10.96
N LEU A 202 -13.98 29.49 -11.21
CA LEU A 202 -14.30 29.05 -12.56
C LEU A 202 -15.32 29.96 -13.25
N ARG A 203 -16.34 30.49 -12.56
CA ARG A 203 -17.30 31.42 -13.18
C ARG A 203 -16.65 32.72 -13.65
N ALA A 204 -15.61 33.16 -12.96
CA ALA A 204 -14.85 34.35 -13.33
C ALA A 204 -13.98 34.15 -14.59
N SER A 205 -13.47 32.94 -14.80
CA SER A 205 -12.44 32.66 -15.82
C SER A 205 -12.89 31.72 -16.94
N LYS A 206 -13.72 30.73 -16.64
CA LYS A 206 -14.12 29.60 -17.49
C LYS A 206 -15.57 29.18 -17.23
N LYS A 207 -16.52 30.03 -17.63
CA LYS A 207 -17.97 29.83 -17.40
C LYS A 207 -18.50 28.46 -17.83
N ALA A 208 -18.06 27.95 -18.99
CA ALA A 208 -18.48 26.63 -19.49
C ALA A 208 -18.05 25.49 -18.55
N VAL A 209 -16.78 25.51 -18.09
CA VAL A 209 -16.27 24.53 -17.11
C VAL A 209 -17.02 24.64 -15.79
N ALA A 210 -17.33 25.86 -15.33
CA ALA A 210 -18.13 26.04 -14.12
C ALA A 210 -19.53 25.41 -14.22
N THR A 211 -20.17 25.52 -15.40
CA THR A 211 -21.47 24.86 -15.66
C THR A 211 -21.35 23.34 -15.60
N LEU A 212 -20.28 22.76 -16.16
CA LEU A 212 -20.04 21.31 -16.11
C LEU A 212 -19.73 20.81 -14.70
N VAL A 213 -18.96 21.55 -13.90
CA VAL A 213 -18.75 21.22 -12.49
C VAL A 213 -20.08 21.27 -11.74
N GLN A 214 -20.89 22.32 -11.98
CA GLN A 214 -22.19 22.46 -11.34
C GLN A 214 -23.16 21.33 -11.72
N SER A 215 -23.21 20.91 -12.99
CA SER A 215 -24.04 19.77 -13.40
C SER A 215 -23.54 18.47 -12.76
N THR A 216 -22.23 18.23 -12.76
CA THR A 216 -21.63 17.05 -12.12
C THR A 216 -21.98 16.96 -10.63
N ILE A 217 -21.98 18.09 -9.91
CA ILE A 217 -22.43 18.16 -8.51
C ILE A 217 -23.90 17.73 -8.40
N ILE A 218 -24.79 18.29 -9.23
CA ILE A 218 -26.22 17.98 -9.22
C ILE A 218 -26.46 16.50 -9.50
N ASP A 219 -25.82 15.97 -10.54
CA ASP A 219 -25.95 14.58 -10.96
C ASP A 219 -25.48 13.64 -9.85
N ALA A 220 -24.35 13.93 -9.19
CA ALA A 220 -23.85 13.13 -8.07
C ALA A 220 -24.78 13.14 -6.86
N TRP A 221 -25.43 14.26 -6.55
CA TRP A 221 -26.39 14.35 -5.44
C TRP A 221 -27.73 13.65 -5.72
N GLN A 222 -28.18 13.64 -6.98
CA GLN A 222 -29.43 12.99 -7.40
C GLN A 222 -29.27 11.50 -7.68
N ALA A 223 -28.05 11.08 -7.97
CA ALA A 223 -27.68 9.70 -8.21
C ALA A 223 -27.93 8.80 -6.98
N ALA A 224 -28.49 7.61 -7.23
CA ALA A 224 -28.61 6.59 -6.20
C ALA A 224 -27.22 6.13 -5.72
N PRO A 225 -27.02 5.85 -4.42
CA PRO A 225 -25.77 5.28 -3.93
C PRO A 225 -25.40 4.00 -4.70
N GLY A 226 -24.14 3.91 -5.12
CA GLY A 226 -23.63 2.82 -5.93
C GLY A 226 -23.81 2.99 -7.44
N SER A 227 -24.54 4.00 -7.93
CA SER A 227 -24.62 4.29 -9.37
C SER A 227 -23.28 4.78 -9.94
N VAL A 228 -23.12 4.68 -11.26
CA VAL A 228 -21.91 5.09 -11.98
C VAL A 228 -22.24 6.30 -12.85
N LEU A 229 -21.37 7.32 -12.80
CA LEU A 229 -21.44 8.53 -13.60
C LEU A 229 -20.22 8.62 -14.51
N THR A 230 -20.42 9.05 -15.75
CA THR A 230 -19.33 9.43 -16.65
C THR A 230 -18.99 10.90 -16.41
N ILE A 231 -17.73 11.16 -16.06
CA ILE A 231 -17.26 12.53 -15.81
C ILE A 231 -16.96 13.21 -17.16
N PRO A 232 -17.51 14.40 -17.44
CA PRO A 232 -17.31 15.07 -18.72
C PRO A 232 -15.82 15.29 -19.08
N GLU A 233 -15.43 14.95 -20.30
CA GLU A 233 -14.03 15.07 -20.78
C GLU A 233 -13.51 16.52 -20.73
N ASP A 234 -14.38 17.49 -20.97
CA ASP A 234 -14.07 18.93 -20.92
C ASP A 234 -13.60 19.42 -19.53
N LEU A 235 -13.75 18.61 -18.48
CA LEU A 235 -13.18 18.87 -17.15
C LEU A 235 -11.66 18.56 -17.08
N GLY A 236 -11.07 17.92 -18.09
CA GLY A 236 -9.65 17.55 -18.12
C GLY A 236 -8.68 18.68 -18.50
N GLY A 237 -9.19 19.89 -18.74
CA GLY A 237 -8.40 21.03 -19.19
C GLY A 237 -7.57 21.73 -18.10
N SER A 238 -6.98 22.87 -18.44
CA SER A 238 -6.35 23.77 -17.45
C SER A 238 -7.43 24.44 -16.58
N TRP A 239 -7.23 24.58 -15.27
CA TRP A 239 -8.22 25.17 -14.35
C TRP A 239 -7.82 26.56 -13.83
N GLY A 240 -6.64 27.07 -14.24
CA GLY A 240 -6.11 28.34 -13.75
C GLY A 240 -6.01 28.33 -12.22
N LYS A 241 -6.43 29.42 -11.56
CA LYS A 241 -6.43 29.53 -10.09
C LYS A 241 -7.34 28.51 -9.40
N ALA A 242 -8.29 27.90 -10.10
CA ALA A 242 -9.14 26.87 -9.51
C ALA A 242 -8.37 25.56 -9.28
N ALA A 243 -7.20 25.38 -9.89
CA ALA A 243 -6.36 24.20 -9.69
C ALA A 243 -5.81 24.09 -8.25
N ASP A 244 -5.73 25.20 -7.52
CA ASP A 244 -5.22 25.25 -6.14
C ASP A 244 -6.26 24.83 -5.10
N PHE A 245 -7.51 24.58 -5.52
CA PHE A 245 -8.60 24.19 -4.63
C PHE A 245 -8.68 22.67 -4.51
N VAL A 246 -9.10 22.21 -3.32
CA VAL A 246 -9.26 20.78 -3.01
C VAL A 246 -10.24 20.12 -3.98
N GLY A 247 -9.89 18.93 -4.48
CA GLY A 247 -10.72 18.15 -5.41
C GLY A 247 -10.57 18.53 -6.89
N ALA A 248 -9.87 19.63 -7.20
CA ALA A 248 -9.68 20.07 -8.58
C ALA A 248 -8.84 19.08 -9.41
N ALA A 249 -7.70 18.67 -8.86
CA ALA A 249 -6.78 17.75 -9.53
C ALA A 249 -7.43 16.37 -9.74
N GLU A 250 -8.14 15.88 -8.74
CA GLU A 250 -8.80 14.58 -8.76
C GLU A 250 -9.98 14.56 -9.75
N LEU A 251 -10.82 15.60 -9.76
CA LEU A 251 -11.92 15.70 -10.73
C LEU A 251 -11.40 15.88 -12.15
N SER A 252 -10.35 16.68 -12.34
CA SER A 252 -9.70 16.82 -13.65
C SER A 252 -9.08 15.50 -14.14
N ALA A 253 -8.49 14.73 -13.23
CA ALA A 253 -7.94 13.41 -13.53
C ALA A 253 -9.03 12.40 -13.94
N LEU A 254 -10.24 12.49 -13.37
CA LEU A 254 -11.39 11.67 -13.73
C LEU A 254 -12.07 12.07 -15.05
N ALA A 255 -11.73 13.20 -15.66
CA ALA A 255 -12.39 13.68 -16.86
C ALA A 255 -12.28 12.68 -18.04
N GLY A 256 -13.44 12.30 -18.58
CA GLY A 256 -13.58 11.29 -19.62
C GLY A 256 -13.71 9.85 -19.11
N TYR A 257 -13.72 9.65 -17.79
CA TYR A 257 -13.77 8.34 -17.15
C TYR A 257 -15.01 8.17 -16.27
N GLU A 258 -15.27 6.93 -15.85
CA GLU A 258 -16.36 6.62 -14.94
C GLU A 258 -15.96 6.83 -13.48
N ALA A 259 -16.92 7.24 -12.66
CA ALA A 259 -16.81 7.28 -11.21
C ALA A 259 -18.09 6.76 -10.56
N ARG A 260 -17.95 5.92 -9.54
CA ARG A 260 -19.06 5.44 -8.72
C ARG A 260 -19.42 6.47 -7.67
N VAL A 261 -20.71 6.73 -7.53
CA VAL A 261 -21.28 7.57 -6.48
C VAL A 261 -21.35 6.77 -5.19
N VAL A 262 -20.62 7.20 -4.17
CA VAL A 262 -20.61 6.59 -2.85
C VAL A 262 -21.18 7.58 -1.85
N ASN A 263 -22.19 7.16 -1.08
CA ASN A 263 -22.84 7.99 -0.07
C ASN A 263 -22.61 7.39 1.32
N ILE A 264 -21.95 8.16 2.18
CA ILE A 264 -21.62 7.75 3.55
C ILE A 264 -22.26 8.75 4.51
N HIS A 265 -23.45 8.42 5.02
CA HIS A 265 -24.19 9.29 5.95
C HIS A 265 -24.42 10.71 5.43
N GLY A 266 -24.65 10.86 4.12
CA GLY A 266 -24.82 12.15 3.46
C GLY A 266 -23.53 12.75 2.90
N ASP A 267 -22.35 12.19 3.20
CA ASP A 267 -21.10 12.53 2.51
C ASP A 267 -21.07 11.83 1.14
N VAL A 268 -21.39 12.58 0.08
CA VAL A 268 -21.42 12.07 -1.30
C VAL A 268 -20.08 12.27 -1.97
N ARG A 269 -19.61 11.20 -2.62
CA ARG A 269 -18.31 11.15 -3.28
C ARG A 269 -18.35 10.46 -4.62
N LEU A 270 -17.40 10.84 -5.46
CA LEU A 270 -17.09 10.18 -6.72
C LEU A 270 -15.81 9.38 -6.55
N ALA A 271 -15.89 8.07 -6.75
CA ALA A 271 -14.76 7.14 -6.64
C ALA A 271 -14.50 6.49 -8.00
N GLY A 272 -13.30 6.66 -8.55
CA GLY A 272 -12.91 6.08 -9.83
C GLY A 272 -11.41 5.99 -9.96
N ALA A 273 -10.93 5.89 -11.20
CA ALA A 273 -9.50 5.90 -11.48
C ALA A 273 -9.20 6.52 -12.83
N SER A 274 -7.98 7.07 -12.94
CA SER A 274 -7.44 7.59 -14.19
C SER A 274 -6.28 6.70 -14.67
N PRO A 275 -6.19 6.35 -15.95
CA PRO A 275 -5.05 5.60 -16.49
C PRO A 275 -3.74 6.36 -16.26
N THR A 276 -2.73 5.67 -15.75
CA THR A 276 -1.40 6.27 -15.49
C THR A 276 -0.32 5.76 -16.42
N LEU A 277 -0.53 4.60 -17.02
CA LEU A 277 0.44 3.96 -17.89
C LEU A 277 0.13 4.29 -19.36
N PRO A 278 1.16 4.37 -20.21
CA PRO A 278 0.94 4.38 -21.66
C PRO A 278 0.14 3.15 -22.13
N ALA A 279 -0.69 3.31 -23.16
CA ALA A 279 -1.59 2.25 -23.62
C ALA A 279 -0.85 0.97 -24.12
N ASP A 280 0.36 1.12 -24.66
CA ASP A 280 1.28 0.08 -25.12
C ASP A 280 2.46 -0.13 -24.14
N PHE A 281 2.25 0.11 -22.84
CA PHE A 281 3.30 -0.05 -21.82
C PHE A 281 3.68 -1.51 -21.52
N ALA A 282 2.82 -2.49 -21.81
CA ALA A 282 3.20 -3.90 -21.74
C ALA A 282 4.13 -4.28 -22.92
N PRO A 283 5.05 -5.26 -22.77
CA PRO A 283 5.30 -6.06 -21.56
C PRO A 283 6.08 -5.30 -20.47
N ALA A 284 5.82 -5.63 -19.21
CA ALA A 284 6.59 -5.12 -18.07
C ALA A 284 6.72 -6.16 -16.96
N ILE A 285 7.88 -6.21 -16.29
CA ILE A 285 8.14 -7.11 -15.16
C ILE A 285 8.00 -6.32 -13.87
N VAL A 286 7.10 -6.75 -12.99
CA VAL A 286 6.75 -6.07 -11.74
C VAL A 286 7.36 -6.82 -10.56
N LEU A 287 8.12 -6.13 -9.73
CA LEU A 287 8.84 -6.69 -8.58
C LEU A 287 8.17 -6.28 -7.26
N ASP A 288 6.98 -6.80 -7.00
CA ASP A 288 6.22 -6.46 -5.80
C ASP A 288 6.13 -7.65 -4.83
N ALA A 289 6.84 -7.54 -3.71
CA ALA A 289 6.82 -8.57 -2.67
C ALA A 289 5.43 -8.87 -2.13
N SER A 290 4.57 -7.86 -2.09
CA SER A 290 3.21 -7.99 -1.57
C SER A 290 2.22 -8.55 -2.60
N GLY A 291 2.66 -8.81 -3.84
CA GLY A 291 1.80 -9.25 -4.93
C GLY A 291 1.01 -10.53 -4.64
N ARG A 292 1.48 -11.35 -3.68
CA ARG A 292 0.80 -12.57 -3.23
C ARG A 292 -0.41 -12.31 -2.32
N VAL A 293 -0.35 -11.25 -1.49
CA VAL A 293 -1.44 -10.93 -0.54
C VAL A 293 -2.37 -9.84 -1.08
N ARG A 294 -1.89 -8.99 -1.98
CA ARG A 294 -2.65 -7.87 -2.51
C ARG A 294 -3.72 -8.32 -3.51
N LYS A 295 -4.99 -8.28 -3.11
CA LYS A 295 -6.12 -8.74 -3.94
C LYS A 295 -6.43 -7.83 -5.13
N ALA A 296 -5.93 -6.59 -5.15
CA ALA A 296 -6.03 -5.73 -6.34
C ALA A 296 -5.38 -6.39 -7.58
N TYR A 297 -4.25 -7.09 -7.44
CA TYR A 297 -3.66 -7.84 -8.55
C TYR A 297 -4.50 -9.02 -9.00
N ARG A 298 -5.19 -9.70 -8.08
CA ARG A 298 -6.10 -10.79 -8.44
C ARG A 298 -7.27 -10.24 -9.26
N LEU A 299 -7.85 -9.11 -8.83
CA LEU A 299 -8.90 -8.44 -9.58
C LEU A 299 -8.40 -8.02 -10.98
N TRP A 300 -7.20 -7.46 -11.07
CA TRP A 300 -6.58 -7.10 -12.35
C TRP A 300 -6.41 -8.32 -13.28
N GLU A 301 -5.83 -9.40 -12.77
CA GLU A 301 -5.64 -10.67 -13.47
C GLU A 301 -6.97 -11.24 -14.00
N GLU A 302 -7.96 -11.37 -13.13
CA GLU A 302 -9.27 -11.96 -13.45
C GLU A 302 -10.10 -11.12 -14.42
N ARG A 303 -10.03 -9.78 -14.32
CA ARG A 303 -10.89 -8.87 -15.11
C ARG A 303 -10.29 -8.46 -16.44
N THR A 304 -8.96 -8.44 -16.57
CA THR A 304 -8.29 -7.97 -17.80
C THR A 304 -7.53 -9.04 -18.54
N GLY A 305 -7.10 -10.12 -17.86
CA GLY A 305 -6.18 -11.12 -18.43
C GLY A 305 -4.79 -10.58 -18.79
N SER A 306 -4.46 -9.33 -18.42
CA SER A 306 -3.20 -8.65 -18.77
C SER A 306 -2.13 -8.73 -17.69
N LEU A 307 -2.37 -9.51 -16.62
CA LEU A 307 -1.41 -9.77 -15.56
C LEU A 307 -1.11 -11.28 -15.53
N THR A 308 0.17 -11.63 -15.58
CA THR A 308 0.67 -13.00 -15.48
C THR A 308 1.54 -13.14 -14.24
N ARG A 309 1.18 -14.03 -13.33
CA ARG A 309 1.98 -14.30 -12.13
C ARG A 309 3.18 -15.18 -12.49
N LEU A 310 4.37 -14.71 -12.16
CA LEU A 310 5.57 -15.55 -12.12
C LEU A 310 5.54 -16.43 -10.86
N PRO A 311 6.33 -17.52 -10.80
CA PRO A 311 6.48 -18.29 -9.58
C PRO A 311 6.81 -17.38 -8.38
N SER A 312 6.09 -17.58 -7.28
CA SER A 312 6.28 -16.84 -6.03
C SER A 312 7.11 -17.65 -5.04
N ALA A 313 7.70 -16.97 -4.06
CA ALA A 313 8.32 -17.60 -2.91
C ALA A 313 8.07 -16.74 -1.68
N HIS A 314 7.73 -17.39 -0.57
CA HIS A 314 7.54 -16.75 0.73
C HIS A 314 8.57 -17.28 1.71
N ASN A 315 8.89 -16.47 2.72
CA ASN A 315 9.68 -16.94 3.84
C ASN A 315 8.80 -17.71 4.83
N ASP A 316 9.40 -18.61 5.59
CA ASP A 316 8.86 -19.15 6.82
C ASP A 316 9.03 -18.11 7.94
N TYR A 317 7.92 -17.77 8.61
CA TYR A 317 7.88 -16.81 9.71
C TYR A 317 7.74 -17.52 11.07
N SER A 318 8.09 -18.80 11.18
CA SER A 318 8.05 -19.57 12.44
C SER A 318 8.81 -18.92 13.61
N ASP A 319 9.91 -18.19 13.35
CA ASP A 319 10.65 -17.45 14.38
C ASP A 319 10.00 -16.10 14.78
N MET A 320 8.88 -15.72 14.16
CA MET A 320 8.14 -14.49 14.46
C MET A 320 7.10 -14.72 15.55
N VAL A 321 7.05 -13.82 16.54
CA VAL A 321 5.97 -13.76 17.53
C VAL A 321 5.13 -12.50 17.32
N VAL A 322 3.85 -12.68 17.02
CA VAL A 322 2.89 -11.59 16.80
C VAL A 322 1.98 -11.45 18.02
N HIS A 323 2.16 -10.33 18.72
CA HIS A 323 1.39 -9.88 19.86
C HIS A 323 0.26 -8.97 19.40
N VAL A 324 -1.00 -9.39 19.59
CA VAL A 324 -2.18 -8.63 19.11
C VAL A 324 -2.94 -7.99 20.27
N TRP A 325 -3.09 -6.68 20.23
CA TRP A 325 -3.98 -5.90 21.08
C TRP A 325 -5.10 -5.33 20.22
N ARG A 326 -6.32 -5.85 20.38
CA ARG A 326 -7.50 -5.30 19.72
C ARG A 326 -7.92 -4.04 20.48
N HIS A 327 -7.64 -2.87 19.91
CA HIS A 327 -7.92 -1.58 20.52
C HIS A 327 -8.11 -0.49 19.47
N ALA A 328 -9.04 0.44 19.73
CA ALA A 328 -9.30 1.57 18.86
C ALA A 328 -8.01 2.34 18.62
N SER A 329 -7.58 2.44 17.36
CA SER A 329 -6.24 2.95 17.01
C SER A 329 -6.26 3.69 15.68
N GLY A 330 -7.45 4.07 15.21
CA GLY A 330 -7.60 4.89 14.01
C GLY A 330 -7.11 6.32 14.23
N ARG A 331 -7.03 7.09 13.14
CA ARG A 331 -6.56 8.50 13.15
C ARG A 331 -7.28 9.36 14.18
N ARG A 332 -8.61 9.27 14.29
CA ARG A 332 -9.40 10.01 15.30
C ARG A 332 -8.99 9.64 16.74
N THR A 333 -8.81 8.35 17.00
CA THR A 333 -8.37 7.87 18.33
C THR A 333 -6.97 8.39 18.66
N LEU A 334 -6.07 8.42 17.68
CA LEU A 334 -4.74 8.99 17.87
C LEU A 334 -4.73 10.52 17.90
N ALA A 335 -5.72 11.20 17.35
CA ALA A 335 -5.87 12.65 17.48
C ALA A 335 -6.35 13.03 18.88
N ASP A 336 -7.25 12.24 19.48
CA ASP A 336 -7.74 12.44 20.84
C ASP A 336 -6.65 12.14 21.89
N ALA A 337 -6.28 13.13 22.69
CA ALA A 337 -5.19 13.00 23.66
C ALA A 337 -5.50 11.99 24.79
N LYS A 338 -6.77 11.85 25.18
CA LYS A 338 -7.17 10.95 26.26
C LYS A 338 -7.12 9.49 25.80
N ALA A 339 -7.64 9.20 24.61
CA ALA A 339 -7.62 7.86 24.04
C ALA A 339 -6.21 7.45 23.62
N ARG A 340 -5.45 8.33 22.97
CA ARG A 340 -4.04 8.10 22.63
C ARG A 340 -3.18 7.74 23.84
N ARG A 341 -3.46 8.31 25.02
CA ARG A 341 -2.70 8.06 26.25
C ARG A 341 -2.63 6.57 26.61
N ALA A 342 -3.72 5.82 26.44
CA ALA A 342 -3.74 4.38 26.72
C ALA A 342 -2.77 3.62 25.80
N ILE A 343 -2.73 3.99 24.51
CA ILE A 343 -1.80 3.42 23.53
C ILE A 343 -0.36 3.77 23.88
N VAL A 344 -0.08 5.02 24.25
CA VAL A 344 1.26 5.45 24.69
C VAL A 344 1.71 4.65 25.92
N GLU A 345 0.85 4.50 26.92
CA GLU A 345 1.16 3.75 28.14
C GLU A 345 1.40 2.26 27.85
N ALA A 346 0.63 1.67 26.92
CA ALA A 346 0.84 0.30 26.45
C ALA A 346 2.18 0.11 25.75
N ILE A 347 2.55 1.03 24.85
CA ILE A 347 3.84 1.03 24.15
C ILE A 347 4.97 1.13 25.16
N VAL A 348 4.93 2.13 26.05
CA VAL A 348 5.96 2.37 27.07
C VAL A 348 6.09 1.16 27.99
N GLY A 349 4.98 0.57 28.45
CA GLY A 349 4.98 -0.63 29.28
C GLY A 349 5.57 -1.86 28.58
N THR A 350 5.44 -1.93 27.26
CA THR A 350 6.00 -3.02 26.44
C THR A 350 7.50 -2.83 26.21
N VAL A 351 7.92 -1.61 25.86
CA VAL A 351 9.34 -1.25 25.70
C VAL A 351 10.12 -1.46 27.01
N ARG A 352 9.56 -1.06 28.16
CA ARG A 352 10.19 -1.23 29.48
C ARG A 352 10.45 -2.67 29.88
N GLN A 353 9.80 -3.65 29.27
CA GLN A 353 10.10 -5.07 29.53
C GLN A 353 11.46 -5.47 28.95
N ARG A 354 11.94 -4.72 27.95
CA ARG A 354 13.21 -4.99 27.25
C ARG A 354 13.90 -3.66 26.87
N PRO A 355 14.38 -2.90 27.87
CA PRO A 355 14.94 -1.57 27.65
C PRO A 355 16.27 -1.58 26.89
N GLY A 356 16.96 -2.73 26.85
CA GLY A 356 18.23 -2.92 26.14
C GLY A 356 18.10 -3.17 24.63
N GLU A 357 16.88 -3.34 24.12
CA GLU A 357 16.64 -3.66 22.71
C GLU A 357 16.16 -2.43 21.93
N GLU A 358 16.35 -2.48 20.61
CA GLU A 358 15.81 -1.46 19.70
C GLU A 358 14.36 -1.75 19.30
N TRP A 359 13.62 -0.68 19.02
CA TRP A 359 12.20 -0.72 18.68
C TRP A 359 11.91 0.17 17.49
N LEU A 360 11.06 -0.31 16.60
CA LEU A 360 10.52 0.46 15.49
C LEU A 360 9.01 0.64 15.70
N ILE A 361 8.53 1.88 15.66
CA ILE A 361 7.10 2.19 15.79
C ILE A 361 6.58 2.70 14.44
N VAL A 362 5.56 2.04 13.89
CA VAL A 362 4.85 2.44 12.67
C VAL A 362 3.49 3.02 13.05
N HIS A 363 3.19 4.26 12.67
CA HIS A 363 1.92 4.94 13.00
C HIS A 363 1.43 5.89 11.87
N TYR A 364 0.27 6.53 12.01
CA TYR A 364 -0.19 7.50 10.99
C TYR A 364 0.62 8.80 11.01
N LYS A 365 0.78 9.43 9.84
CA LYS A 365 1.52 10.70 9.66
C LYS A 365 0.94 11.85 10.49
N ASP A 366 -0.38 11.88 10.67
CA ASP A 366 -1.11 12.89 11.43
C ASP A 366 -1.00 12.72 12.96
N ALA A 367 -0.65 11.53 13.45
CA ALA A 367 -0.39 11.25 14.86
C ALA A 367 1.02 11.72 15.29
N THR A 368 1.37 12.96 14.99
CA THR A 368 2.72 13.54 15.16
C THR A 368 3.23 13.52 16.60
N THR A 369 2.33 13.54 17.60
CA THR A 369 2.71 13.55 19.02
C THR A 369 2.93 12.16 19.62
N LEU A 370 2.50 11.08 18.94
CA LEU A 370 2.58 9.72 19.48
C LEU A 370 4.00 9.32 19.88
N LEU A 371 4.94 9.44 18.95
CA LEU A 371 6.34 9.07 19.17
C LEU A 371 7.05 9.99 20.19
N PRO A 372 6.91 11.33 20.12
CA PRO A 372 7.40 12.22 21.18
C PRO A 372 6.87 11.88 22.58
N GLU A 373 5.58 11.58 22.72
CA GLU A 373 4.97 11.22 24.01
C GLU A 373 5.50 9.90 24.57
N VAL A 374 5.75 8.91 23.69
CA VAL A 374 6.41 7.65 24.07
C VAL A 374 7.82 7.90 24.57
N ARG A 375 8.64 8.66 23.81
CA ARG A 375 10.03 8.97 24.17
C ARG A 375 10.12 9.75 25.49
N LEU A 376 9.23 10.71 25.72
CA LEU A 376 9.20 11.52 26.96
C LEU A 376 8.95 10.69 28.22
N LYS A 377 8.29 9.53 28.10
CA LYS A 377 7.96 8.63 29.23
C LYS A 377 9.01 7.52 29.44
N LEU A 378 10.05 7.47 28.62
CA LEU A 378 11.13 6.49 28.72
C LEU A 378 12.39 7.17 29.26
N ASP A 379 13.27 6.37 29.87
CA ASP A 379 14.61 6.86 30.22
C ASP A 379 15.35 7.27 28.94
N PRO A 380 16.19 8.33 28.96
CA PRO A 380 16.83 8.87 27.75
C PRO A 380 17.59 7.81 26.93
N GLU A 381 18.28 6.89 27.59
CA GLU A 381 19.00 5.79 26.93
C GLU A 381 18.07 4.84 26.17
N VAL A 382 16.89 4.56 26.72
CA VAL A 382 15.88 3.71 26.09
C VAL A 382 15.19 4.47 24.96
N ALA A 383 14.88 5.75 25.16
CA ALA A 383 14.25 6.62 24.17
C ALA A 383 15.09 6.74 22.88
N ASN A 384 16.42 6.75 23.00
CA ASN A 384 17.36 6.78 21.87
C ASN A 384 17.34 5.50 21.01
N ARG A 385 16.83 4.39 21.54
CA ARG A 385 16.66 3.11 20.82
C ARG A 385 15.30 2.97 20.14
N ILE A 386 14.47 4.00 20.21
CA ILE A 386 13.14 4.01 19.61
C ILE A 386 13.17 4.75 18.28
N HIS A 387 12.88 4.02 17.21
CA HIS A 387 12.77 4.50 15.84
C HIS A 387 11.31 4.72 15.46
N GLY A 388 11.07 5.65 14.53
CA GLY A 388 9.72 6.00 14.07
C GLY A 388 9.61 5.91 12.56
N LEU A 389 8.50 5.33 12.09
CA LEU A 389 8.06 5.38 10.70
C LEU A 389 6.58 5.72 10.65
N THR A 390 6.16 6.34 9.55
CA THR A 390 4.75 6.60 9.29
C THR A 390 4.22 5.67 8.21
N TRP A 391 2.90 5.40 8.23
CA TRP A 391 2.18 4.92 7.07
C TRP A 391 2.52 5.82 5.85
N GLY A 392 2.73 5.20 4.68
CA GLY A 392 3.33 5.84 3.50
C GLY A 392 4.87 5.89 3.47
N ARG A 393 5.55 6.25 4.58
CA ARG A 393 7.04 6.25 4.63
C ARG A 393 7.63 4.86 4.86
N HIS A 394 6.86 3.95 5.42
CA HIS A 394 7.26 2.57 5.70
C HIS A 394 7.56 1.72 4.46
N HIS A 395 7.15 2.14 3.25
CA HIS A 395 7.66 1.52 2.02
C HIS A 395 9.16 1.86 1.84
N GLY A 396 9.91 1.17 0.99
CA GLY A 396 11.26 1.57 0.50
C GLY A 396 12.39 2.01 1.47
N THR A 397 12.44 1.66 2.76
CA THR A 397 13.64 1.85 3.60
C THR A 397 14.13 0.54 4.19
N ASN A 398 15.46 0.34 4.23
CA ASN A 398 16.10 -0.82 4.84
C ASN A 398 16.84 -0.46 6.14
N ALA A 399 16.76 0.80 6.59
CA ALA A 399 17.52 1.29 7.72
C ALA A 399 17.26 0.50 9.02
N PHE A 400 16.07 -0.10 9.16
CA PHE A 400 15.64 -0.78 10.39
C PHE A 400 15.64 -2.31 10.30
N ALA A 401 16.25 -2.89 9.25
CA ALA A 401 16.27 -4.35 9.07
C ALA A 401 17.02 -5.10 10.18
N HIS A 402 17.75 -4.40 11.06
CA HIS A 402 18.39 -4.96 12.25
C HIS A 402 17.49 -4.95 13.49
N VAL A 403 16.41 -4.15 13.49
CA VAL A 403 15.58 -3.91 14.68
C VAL A 403 14.71 -5.12 14.99
N PRO A 404 14.84 -5.76 16.18
CA PRO A 404 14.14 -7.01 16.50
C PRO A 404 12.68 -6.83 16.94
N ASN A 405 12.26 -5.60 17.25
CA ASN A 405 10.91 -5.30 17.73
C ASN A 405 10.20 -4.27 16.86
N ILE A 406 8.97 -4.59 16.47
CA ILE A 406 8.06 -3.64 15.82
C ILE A 406 6.82 -3.43 16.65
N ILE A 407 6.35 -2.19 16.70
CA ILE A 407 4.99 -1.86 17.12
C ILE A 407 4.30 -1.19 15.94
N VAL A 408 3.17 -1.73 15.52
CA VAL A 408 2.32 -1.19 14.47
C VAL A 408 1.04 -0.66 15.11
N VAL A 409 0.78 0.64 14.94
CA VAL A 409 -0.35 1.34 15.55
C VAL A 409 -1.32 1.79 14.46
N GLY A 410 -2.54 1.29 14.56
CA GLY A 410 -3.58 1.48 13.57
C GLY A 410 -3.42 0.57 12.36
N GLN A 411 -4.41 0.60 11.47
CA GLN A 411 -4.40 -0.10 10.19
C GLN A 411 -4.91 0.86 9.10
N PRO A 412 -4.17 1.10 8.00
CA PRO A 412 -4.70 1.90 6.91
C PRO A 412 -6.00 1.29 6.41
N ASP A 413 -7.08 2.08 6.44
CA ASP A 413 -8.40 1.69 5.97
C ASP A 413 -8.92 2.80 5.07
N TYR A 414 -9.23 2.45 3.83
CA TYR A 414 -9.60 3.41 2.79
C TYR A 414 -11.10 3.65 2.71
N GLY A 415 -11.91 2.91 3.48
CA GLY A 415 -13.37 2.95 3.40
C GLY A 415 -13.92 2.55 2.02
N ASP A 416 -15.24 2.54 1.89
CA ASP A 416 -15.89 1.96 0.71
C ASP A 416 -15.50 2.67 -0.59
N HIS A 417 -15.59 4.00 -0.64
CA HIS A 417 -15.15 4.81 -1.79
C HIS A 417 -13.66 4.63 -2.12
N GLY A 418 -12.79 4.41 -1.14
CA GLY A 418 -11.37 4.14 -1.39
C GLY A 418 -11.16 2.76 -2.01
N TYR A 419 -11.88 1.73 -1.54
CA TYR A 419 -11.82 0.40 -2.16
C TYR A 419 -12.45 0.38 -3.55
N GLU A 420 -13.52 1.15 -3.81
CA GLU A 420 -14.08 1.33 -5.16
C GLU A 420 -13.05 1.99 -6.10
N ALA A 421 -12.33 3.01 -5.63
CA ALA A 421 -11.25 3.63 -6.41
C ALA A 421 -10.05 2.68 -6.64
N ILE A 422 -9.68 1.86 -5.65
CA ILE A 422 -8.65 0.82 -5.79
C ILE A 422 -9.06 -0.21 -6.84
N ALA A 423 -10.33 -0.64 -6.84
CA ALA A 423 -10.84 -1.59 -7.81
C ALA A 423 -10.83 -1.02 -9.24
N ALA A 424 -11.28 0.24 -9.41
CA ALA A 424 -11.17 0.94 -10.69
C ALA A 424 -9.71 1.07 -11.14
N ALA A 425 -8.79 1.41 -10.22
CA ALA A 425 -7.37 1.56 -10.51
C ALA A 425 -6.69 0.24 -10.89
N ALA A 426 -7.13 -0.89 -10.33
CA ALA A 426 -6.63 -2.21 -10.67
C ALA A 426 -6.96 -2.62 -12.12
N ILE A 427 -8.09 -2.16 -12.65
CA ILE A 427 -8.45 -2.37 -14.06
C ILE A 427 -7.76 -1.32 -14.94
N GLY A 428 -7.85 -0.05 -14.54
CA GLY A 428 -7.17 1.09 -15.15
C GLY A 428 -7.52 1.38 -16.61
N ASP A 429 -8.65 0.90 -17.09
CA ASP A 429 -9.23 1.25 -18.39
C ASP A 429 -10.16 2.48 -18.31
N GLY A 430 -10.22 3.12 -17.15
CA GLY A 430 -11.10 4.26 -16.88
C GLY A 430 -12.54 3.90 -16.54
N LYS A 431 -12.86 2.62 -16.35
CA LYS A 431 -14.17 2.15 -15.92
C LYS A 431 -14.18 1.79 -14.44
N VAL A 432 -15.38 1.75 -13.84
CA VAL A 432 -15.56 1.27 -12.47
C VAL A 432 -16.23 -0.10 -12.45
N PRO A 433 -15.56 -1.16 -11.98
CA PRO A 433 -16.15 -2.49 -11.95
C PRO A 433 -17.27 -2.57 -10.92
N GLU A 434 -18.28 -3.38 -11.20
CA GLU A 434 -19.22 -3.83 -10.17
C GLU A 434 -18.56 -4.92 -9.32
N LEU A 435 -18.48 -4.65 -8.01
CA LEU A 435 -17.93 -5.55 -7.03
C LEU A 435 -19.04 -6.27 -6.27
N THR A 436 -18.85 -7.57 -6.07
CA THR A 436 -19.57 -8.35 -5.06
C THR A 436 -19.08 -7.98 -3.66
N ASP A 437 -19.87 -8.25 -2.63
CA ASP A 437 -19.46 -8.02 -1.24
C ASP A 437 -18.23 -8.86 -0.84
N GLY A 438 -18.12 -10.07 -1.40
CA GLY A 438 -16.95 -10.92 -1.26
C GLY A 438 -15.68 -10.28 -1.84
N GLU A 439 -15.78 -9.67 -3.03
CA GLU A 439 -14.67 -8.94 -3.66
C GLU A 439 -14.29 -7.70 -2.86
N ARG A 440 -15.26 -6.91 -2.38
CA ARG A 440 -14.98 -5.74 -1.51
C ARG A 440 -14.25 -6.16 -0.24
N LEU A 441 -14.73 -7.20 0.44
CA LEU A 441 -14.12 -7.72 1.65
C LEU A 441 -12.71 -8.27 1.35
N ALA A 442 -12.53 -8.99 0.25
CA ALA A 442 -11.23 -9.51 -0.16
C ALA A 442 -10.25 -8.37 -0.47
N LEU A 443 -10.68 -7.34 -1.20
CA LEU A 443 -9.86 -6.18 -1.53
C LEU A 443 -9.40 -5.45 -0.26
N ARG A 444 -10.32 -5.24 0.69
CA ARG A 444 -10.01 -4.67 2.01
C ARG A 444 -8.98 -5.50 2.77
N LYS A 445 -9.19 -6.82 2.90
CA LYS A 445 -8.22 -7.71 3.55
C LYS A 445 -6.86 -7.66 2.86
N GLY A 446 -6.83 -7.67 1.52
CA GLY A 446 -5.61 -7.64 0.73
C GLY A 446 -4.79 -6.37 0.89
N GLU A 447 -5.44 -5.21 1.01
CA GLU A 447 -4.75 -3.94 1.22
C GLU A 447 -4.24 -3.78 2.67
N ILE A 448 -4.97 -4.29 3.66
CA ILE A 448 -4.46 -4.39 5.04
C ILE A 448 -3.24 -5.31 5.07
N ALA A 449 -3.33 -6.48 4.43
CA ALA A 449 -2.23 -7.44 4.31
C ALA A 449 -0.99 -6.84 3.63
N HIS A 450 -1.18 -6.12 2.52
CA HIS A 450 -0.13 -5.41 1.81
C HIS A 450 0.63 -4.45 2.74
N ASN A 451 -0.09 -3.55 3.41
CA ASN A 451 0.50 -2.55 4.30
C ASN A 451 1.20 -3.20 5.50
N LEU A 452 0.57 -4.22 6.09
CA LEU A 452 1.12 -4.91 7.25
C LEU A 452 2.41 -5.67 6.91
N LEU A 453 2.41 -6.42 5.81
CA LEU A 453 3.60 -7.13 5.33
C LEU A 453 4.74 -6.13 5.06
N GLN A 454 4.45 -5.03 4.36
CA GLN A 454 5.44 -4.01 4.04
C GLN A 454 6.00 -3.31 5.30
N ALA A 455 5.17 -3.05 6.31
CA ALA A 455 5.58 -2.42 7.56
C ALA A 455 6.43 -3.35 8.42
N VAL A 456 5.95 -4.58 8.65
CA VAL A 456 6.65 -5.58 9.48
C VAL A 456 8.01 -5.94 8.88
N CYS A 457 8.09 -6.11 7.56
CA CYS A 457 9.33 -6.37 6.83
C CYS A 457 10.26 -5.15 6.69
N ARG A 458 10.05 -4.08 7.48
CA ARG A 458 11.10 -3.07 7.75
C ARG A 458 11.95 -3.41 8.97
N SER A 459 11.48 -4.32 9.81
CA SER A 459 12.22 -4.85 10.95
C SER A 459 13.12 -6.03 10.55
N ARG A 460 13.67 -6.72 11.55
CA ARG A 460 14.44 -7.97 11.41
C ARG A 460 13.73 -9.08 10.61
N ALA A 461 12.41 -9.07 10.52
CA ALA A 461 11.64 -9.96 9.64
C ALA A 461 12.10 -9.93 8.17
N ARG A 462 12.73 -8.84 7.72
CA ARG A 462 13.27 -8.72 6.37
C ARG A 462 14.48 -9.61 6.10
N VAL A 463 15.26 -9.93 7.13
CA VAL A 463 16.52 -10.67 6.97
C VAL A 463 16.19 -12.15 6.87
N ALA A 464 16.16 -12.68 5.65
CA ALA A 464 15.89 -14.09 5.42
C ALA A 464 17.20 -14.92 5.33
N ARG A 465 17.21 -16.11 5.94
CA ARG A 465 18.30 -17.10 5.81
C ARG A 465 17.71 -18.47 5.51
N ASN A 466 18.09 -19.08 4.39
CA ASN A 466 17.51 -20.35 3.91
C ASN A 466 15.97 -20.33 3.84
N GLY A 467 15.38 -19.20 3.47
CA GLY A 467 13.92 -19.03 3.43
C GLY A 467 13.25 -18.88 4.79
N VAL A 468 13.98 -18.77 5.91
CA VAL A 468 13.40 -18.44 7.22
C VAL A 468 13.60 -16.95 7.48
N ALA A 469 12.51 -16.24 7.79
CA ALA A 469 12.54 -14.83 8.15
C ALA A 469 13.24 -14.62 9.51
N GLY A 470 13.94 -13.50 9.66
CA GLY A 470 14.67 -13.20 10.88
C GLY A 470 13.74 -13.06 12.08
N GLY A 471 14.01 -13.81 13.14
CA GLY A 471 13.19 -13.80 14.35
C GLY A 471 12.98 -12.39 14.92
N CYS A 472 11.71 -12.05 15.13
CA CYS A 472 11.30 -10.73 15.61
C CYS A 472 10.00 -10.79 16.41
N ARG A 473 9.75 -9.73 17.18
CA ARG A 473 8.49 -9.54 17.90
C ARG A 473 7.70 -8.41 17.28
N VAL A 474 6.49 -8.72 16.86
CA VAL A 474 5.57 -7.78 16.24
C VAL A 474 4.45 -7.50 17.23
N TYR A 475 4.20 -6.25 17.57
CA TYR A 475 3.11 -5.81 18.43
C TYR A 475 2.11 -5.01 17.59
N LEU A 476 0.88 -5.49 17.50
CA LEU A 476 -0.18 -4.89 16.69
C LEU A 476 -1.22 -4.27 17.61
N CYS A 477 -1.36 -2.94 17.57
CA CYS A 477 -2.47 -2.22 18.18
C CYS A 477 -3.42 -1.82 17.06
N ILE A 478 -4.49 -2.61 16.87
CA ILE A 478 -5.43 -2.43 15.75
C ILE A 478 -6.88 -2.55 16.21
N SER A 479 -7.80 -1.82 15.57
CA SER A 479 -9.24 -1.88 15.90
C SER A 479 -9.83 -3.27 15.65
N ALA A 480 -10.79 -3.71 16.48
CA ALA A 480 -11.52 -4.94 16.17
C ALA A 480 -12.46 -4.68 14.97
N GLY A 481 -12.46 -5.60 14.00
CA GLY A 481 -13.28 -5.44 12.81
C GLY A 481 -12.67 -6.06 11.56
N SER A 482 -11.34 -6.12 11.49
CA SER A 482 -10.64 -6.91 10.49
C SER A 482 -10.61 -8.38 10.92
N ASP A 483 -10.83 -9.27 9.95
CA ASP A 483 -10.42 -10.68 10.05
C ASP A 483 -8.88 -10.74 10.00
N LEU A 484 -8.28 -10.21 11.07
CA LEU A 484 -6.85 -10.04 11.21
C LEU A 484 -6.15 -11.40 11.13
N GLU A 485 -6.79 -12.45 11.61
CA GLU A 485 -6.20 -13.78 11.69
C GLU A 485 -5.94 -14.31 10.28
N ALA A 486 -6.96 -14.30 9.41
CA ALA A 486 -6.76 -14.64 8.00
C ALA A 486 -5.73 -13.73 7.32
N VAL A 487 -5.70 -12.44 7.66
CA VAL A 487 -4.68 -11.50 7.13
C VAL A 487 -3.27 -11.86 7.59
N LEU A 488 -3.08 -12.22 8.85
CA LEU A 488 -1.79 -12.61 9.40
C LEU A 488 -1.32 -13.95 8.85
N ASP A 489 -2.22 -14.91 8.70
CA ASP A 489 -1.94 -16.23 8.12
C ASP A 489 -1.50 -16.08 6.65
N ASP A 490 -2.19 -15.21 5.89
CA ASP A 490 -1.77 -14.83 4.54
C ASP A 490 -0.41 -14.12 4.57
N CYS A 491 -0.16 -13.17 5.48
CA CYS A 491 1.08 -12.37 5.49
C CYS A 491 2.31 -13.14 5.99
N PHE A 492 2.20 -13.92 7.05
CA PHE A 492 3.34 -14.42 7.83
C PHE A 492 3.20 -15.91 8.13
N PRO A 493 3.19 -16.80 7.12
CA PRO A 493 2.98 -18.23 7.34
C PRO A 493 3.95 -18.80 8.39
N GLY A 494 3.42 -19.56 9.35
CA GLY A 494 4.19 -20.19 10.42
C GLY A 494 4.33 -19.38 11.71
N TYR A 495 3.97 -18.09 11.73
CA TYR A 495 4.11 -17.23 12.90
C TYR A 495 3.43 -17.76 14.17
N HIS A 496 3.94 -17.31 15.32
CA HIS A 496 3.34 -17.58 16.62
C HIS A 496 2.53 -16.38 17.12
N ARG A 497 1.22 -16.57 17.29
CA ARG A 497 0.35 -15.54 17.86
C ARG A 497 0.35 -15.54 19.38
N ARG A 498 0.29 -14.35 19.99
CA ARG A 498 0.03 -14.13 21.41
C ARG A 498 -0.92 -12.96 21.59
N GLU A 499 -1.71 -13.00 22.65
CA GLU A 499 -2.48 -11.83 23.06
C GLU A 499 -1.53 -10.78 23.66
N TRP A 500 -1.77 -9.51 23.31
CA TRP A 500 -1.08 -8.38 23.91
C TRP A 500 -2.04 -7.65 24.84
N MET A 501 -1.83 -7.82 26.13
CA MET A 501 -2.60 -7.16 27.19
C MET A 501 -1.70 -6.18 27.93
N PRO A 502 -1.75 -4.87 27.61
CA PRO A 502 -1.00 -3.87 28.35
C PRO A 502 -1.34 -3.86 29.85
N LYS A 503 -0.35 -3.63 30.72
CA LYS A 503 -0.60 -3.52 32.17
C LYS A 503 -1.59 -2.37 32.42
N GLY A 504 -2.75 -2.67 33.00
CA GLY A 504 -3.84 -1.72 33.20
C GLY A 504 -5.09 -2.00 32.37
N SER A 505 -5.00 -2.84 31.32
CA SER A 505 -6.16 -3.44 30.68
C SER A 505 -6.69 -4.57 31.58
N VAL A 506 -7.19 -4.22 32.76
CA VAL A 506 -7.88 -5.17 33.63
C VAL A 506 -9.10 -5.62 32.85
N GLY A 507 -9.16 -6.89 32.47
CA GLY A 507 -10.37 -7.48 31.91
C GLY A 507 -11.54 -7.05 32.79
N LEU A 508 -12.52 -6.37 32.19
CA LEU A 508 -13.65 -5.82 32.93
C LEU A 508 -14.27 -6.94 33.75
N SER A 509 -14.27 -6.79 35.08
CA SER A 509 -14.81 -7.79 36.00
C SER A 509 -16.20 -7.37 36.51
N GLY A 510 -16.92 -8.32 37.09
CA GLY A 510 -18.26 -8.09 37.64
C GLY A 510 -19.27 -7.62 36.58
N ARG A 511 -20.16 -6.71 36.98
CA ARG A 511 -21.27 -6.24 36.12
C ARG A 511 -20.81 -5.53 34.84
N LYS A 512 -19.67 -4.83 34.90
CA LYS A 512 -19.09 -4.15 33.74
C LYS A 512 -18.67 -5.16 32.67
N GLY A 513 -17.94 -6.20 33.10
CA GLY A 513 -17.55 -7.31 32.24
C GLY A 513 -18.73 -8.02 31.63
N GLN A 514 -19.76 -8.32 32.43
CA GLN A 514 -20.96 -9.00 31.96
C GLN A 514 -21.74 -8.18 30.91
N VAL A 515 -21.83 -6.85 31.06
CA VAL A 515 -22.46 -5.98 30.05
C VAL A 515 -21.72 -6.05 28.73
N VAL A 516 -20.40 -5.90 28.76
CA VAL A 516 -19.57 -5.93 27.55
C VAL A 516 -19.57 -7.32 26.91
N HIS A 517 -19.47 -8.38 27.70
CA HIS A 517 -19.50 -9.75 27.22
C HIS A 517 -20.84 -10.10 26.56
N TYR A 518 -21.96 -9.75 27.19
CA TYR A 518 -23.29 -9.96 26.60
C TYR A 518 -23.43 -9.27 25.24
N LEU A 519 -22.98 -8.01 25.16
CA LEU A 519 -23.02 -7.25 23.92
C LEU A 519 -22.09 -7.87 22.86
N ALA A 520 -20.88 -8.28 23.24
CA ALA A 520 -19.94 -8.96 22.36
C ALA A 520 -20.56 -10.24 21.75
N GLU A 521 -21.08 -11.14 22.58
CA GLU A 521 -21.71 -12.39 22.13
C GLU A 521 -22.90 -12.11 21.21
N ARG A 522 -23.73 -11.11 21.55
CA ARG A 522 -24.92 -10.79 20.77
C ARG A 522 -24.58 -10.29 19.37
N PHE A 523 -23.51 -9.50 19.23
CA PHE A 523 -23.04 -8.95 17.96
C PHE A 523 -22.10 -9.87 17.19
N GLU A 524 -21.47 -10.84 17.86
CA GLU A 524 -20.77 -11.94 17.20
C GLU A 524 -21.77 -12.87 16.50
N ALA A 525 -22.90 -13.17 17.16
CA ALA A 525 -23.97 -13.98 16.59
C ALA A 525 -24.72 -13.26 15.45
N ASP A 526 -24.90 -11.95 15.56
CA ASP A 526 -25.60 -11.13 14.57
C ASP A 526 -25.09 -9.69 14.61
N ARG A 527 -24.21 -9.35 13.66
CA ARG A 527 -23.59 -8.01 13.58
C ARG A 527 -24.57 -6.89 13.28
N ASP A 528 -25.71 -7.19 12.67
CA ASP A 528 -26.75 -6.21 12.31
C ASP A 528 -27.85 -6.09 13.37
N ALA A 529 -27.70 -6.79 14.49
CA ALA A 529 -28.63 -6.69 15.60
C ALA A 529 -28.77 -5.24 16.11
N VAL A 530 -29.94 -4.91 16.64
CA VAL A 530 -30.14 -3.68 17.41
C VAL A 530 -30.50 -4.09 18.83
N VAL A 531 -29.52 -4.02 19.74
CA VAL A 531 -29.68 -4.52 21.11
C VAL A 531 -30.26 -3.41 21.98
N ARG A 532 -31.45 -3.60 22.56
CA ARG A 532 -32.06 -2.57 23.41
C ARG A 532 -31.38 -2.53 24.77
N LYS A 533 -31.20 -1.35 25.37
CA LYS A 533 -30.65 -1.22 26.74
C LYS A 533 -31.41 -2.04 27.79
N LYS A 534 -32.74 -2.15 27.63
CA LYS A 534 -33.61 -2.98 28.48
C LYS A 534 -33.25 -4.47 28.41
N GLU A 535 -32.90 -4.94 27.22
CA GLU A 535 -32.48 -6.32 26.97
C GLU A 535 -31.16 -6.62 27.71
N VAL A 536 -30.17 -5.74 27.56
CA VAL A 536 -28.89 -5.83 28.28
C VAL A 536 -29.12 -5.86 29.80
N THR A 537 -29.99 -4.98 30.32
CA THR A 537 -30.28 -4.96 31.75
C THR A 537 -30.94 -6.23 32.26
N HIS A 538 -31.82 -6.83 31.45
CA HIS A 538 -32.49 -8.07 31.78
C HIS A 538 -31.53 -9.26 31.75
N ALA A 539 -30.75 -9.39 30.66
CA ALA A 539 -29.79 -10.46 30.48
C ALA A 539 -28.69 -10.46 31.54
N VAL A 540 -28.19 -9.27 31.89
CA VAL A 540 -27.13 -9.14 32.91
C VAL A 540 -27.72 -9.12 34.33
N GLY A 541 -29.03 -8.94 34.51
CA GLY A 541 -29.65 -8.85 35.84
C GLY A 541 -29.25 -7.59 36.61
N ILE A 542 -29.14 -6.46 35.92
CA ILE A 542 -28.88 -5.13 36.51
C ILE A 542 -30.14 -4.27 36.47
N LYS A 543 -30.32 -3.43 37.50
CA LYS A 543 -31.45 -2.48 37.52
C LYS A 543 -31.25 -1.41 36.44
N PRO A 544 -32.31 -0.96 35.73
CA PRO A 544 -32.18 0.05 34.66
C PRO A 544 -31.38 1.31 35.03
N PRO A 545 -31.50 1.90 36.23
CA PRO A 545 -30.71 3.09 36.61
C PRO A 545 -29.20 2.84 36.79
N ALA A 546 -28.77 1.58 36.89
CA ALA A 546 -27.35 1.24 37.05
C ALA A 546 -26.60 1.21 35.71
N LEU A 547 -27.30 0.90 34.61
CA LEU A 547 -26.67 0.76 33.29
C LEU A 547 -25.99 2.06 32.82
N PRO A 548 -26.62 3.26 32.87
CA PRO A 548 -25.93 4.50 32.47
C PRO A 548 -24.64 4.76 33.25
N LYS A 549 -24.57 4.39 34.54
CA LYS A 549 -23.36 4.53 35.35
C LYS A 549 -22.26 3.54 34.92
N ILE A 550 -22.64 2.33 34.53
CA ILE A 550 -21.73 1.32 33.97
C ILE A 550 -21.19 1.81 32.62
N LEU A 551 -22.06 2.34 31.75
CA LEU A 551 -21.68 2.83 30.42
C LEU A 551 -20.88 4.14 30.46
N ALA A 552 -21.01 4.94 31.52
CA ALA A 552 -20.16 6.11 31.76
C ALA A 552 -18.75 5.76 32.24
N ASP A 553 -18.47 4.49 32.55
CA ASP A 553 -17.15 4.05 32.99
C ASP A 553 -16.17 3.97 31.81
N GLY A 554 -15.02 4.62 31.94
CA GLY A 554 -14.05 4.72 30.85
C GLY A 554 -13.58 3.37 30.30
N ALA A 555 -13.41 2.35 31.16
CA ALA A 555 -12.99 1.03 30.72
C ALA A 555 -14.10 0.26 29.98
N VAL A 556 -15.38 0.52 30.33
CA VAL A 556 -16.53 -0.01 29.58
C VAL A 556 -16.64 0.67 28.23
N GLN A 557 -16.51 2.00 28.17
CA GLN A 557 -16.51 2.75 26.91
C GLN A 557 -15.39 2.27 25.99
N GLU A 558 -14.18 2.11 26.52
CA GLU A 558 -13.05 1.56 25.78
C GLU A 558 -13.34 0.16 25.25
N ALA A 559 -13.91 -0.72 26.06
CA ALA A 559 -14.24 -2.08 25.61
C ALA A 559 -15.36 -2.10 24.56
N LEU A 560 -16.37 -1.23 24.67
CA LEU A 560 -17.39 -1.07 23.64
C LEU A 560 -16.79 -0.51 22.36
N ASP A 561 -15.92 0.50 22.43
CA ASP A 561 -15.20 1.05 21.28
C ASP A 561 -14.29 -0.02 20.63
N VAL A 562 -13.60 -0.85 21.43
CA VAL A 562 -12.81 -1.99 20.95
C VAL A 562 -13.68 -2.95 20.15
N LEU A 563 -14.87 -3.28 20.65
CA LEU A 563 -15.84 -4.14 19.97
C LEU A 563 -16.52 -3.44 18.79
N GLY A 564 -16.25 -2.15 18.58
CA GLY A 564 -16.93 -1.33 17.59
C GLY A 564 -18.41 -1.20 17.90
N ILE A 565 -18.82 -1.13 19.16
CA ILE A 565 -20.22 -1.01 19.59
C ILE A 565 -20.49 0.45 19.96
N GLU A 566 -21.43 1.06 19.25
CA GLU A 566 -21.93 2.39 19.53
C GLU A 566 -23.15 2.34 20.45
N GLU A 567 -23.13 3.20 21.48
CA GLU A 567 -24.26 3.45 22.35
C GLU A 567 -25.11 4.60 21.79
N ALA A 568 -26.38 4.30 21.45
CA ALA A 568 -27.40 5.29 21.18
C ALA A 568 -28.28 5.52 22.42
N HIS A 569 -29.25 6.45 22.32
CA HIS A 569 -30.10 6.80 23.45
C HIS A 569 -30.75 5.58 24.14
N SER A 570 -31.32 4.65 23.35
CA SER A 570 -32.05 3.47 23.86
C SER A 570 -31.51 2.12 23.40
N THR A 571 -30.49 2.11 22.55
CA THR A 571 -29.98 0.91 21.88
C THR A 571 -28.46 0.88 21.81
N PHE A 572 -27.92 -0.29 21.53
CA PHE A 572 -26.56 -0.50 21.05
C PHE A 572 -26.63 -1.02 19.63
N THR A 573 -25.65 -0.63 18.83
CA THR A 573 -25.44 -1.09 17.45
C THR A 573 -23.95 -1.23 17.21
N VAL A 574 -23.51 -2.13 16.33
CA VAL A 574 -22.12 -2.10 15.88
C VAL A 574 -21.94 -0.83 15.04
N ARG A 575 -20.99 0.03 15.44
CA ARG A 575 -20.49 1.16 14.68
C ARG A 575 -20.07 0.65 13.31
N ARG A 576 -20.89 0.94 12.31
CA ARG A 576 -20.47 0.82 10.92
C ARG A 576 -19.34 1.84 10.74
N PRO A 577 -18.20 1.46 10.13
CA PRO A 577 -17.10 2.39 9.96
C PRO A 577 -17.61 3.65 9.25
N SER A 578 -17.82 4.75 9.98
CA SER A 578 -18.16 6.03 9.40
C SER A 578 -16.86 6.63 8.90
N PHE A 579 -16.71 6.55 7.59
CA PHE A 579 -15.50 6.97 6.90
C PHE A 579 -15.51 8.49 6.71
N GLU A 580 -14.37 9.15 6.93
CA GLU A 580 -14.12 10.53 6.50
C GLU A 580 -12.89 10.59 5.56
N PRO A 581 -12.92 11.45 4.52
CA PRO A 581 -11.90 11.51 3.48
C PRO A 581 -10.55 11.88 4.06
N PHE A 582 -9.52 11.21 3.53
CA PHE A 582 -8.21 11.82 3.42
C PHE A 582 -8.25 12.84 2.27
N PRO A 583 -7.98 14.14 2.50
CA PRO A 583 -7.61 15.01 1.39
C PRO A 583 -6.28 14.52 0.84
N GLY A 584 -6.24 14.18 -0.45
CA GLY A 584 -5.07 13.68 -1.15
C GLY A 584 -3.89 14.65 -1.09
N GLY A 585 -3.11 14.62 -0.02
CA GLY A 585 -1.90 15.41 0.11
C GLY A 585 -0.74 14.72 -0.62
N GLY A 586 -0.49 15.14 -1.87
CA GLY A 586 0.77 14.86 -2.55
C GLY A 586 1.97 15.36 -1.74
N PHE A 587 3.13 14.73 -1.92
CA PHE A 587 4.37 15.12 -1.25
C PHE A 587 4.89 16.46 -1.78
N LEU A 588 5.31 17.36 -0.89
CA LEU A 588 6.24 18.45 -1.20
C LEU A 588 7.66 18.03 -0.80
N ILE A 589 8.66 18.47 -1.55
CA ILE A 589 10.09 18.19 -1.26
C ILE A 589 10.48 18.71 0.14
N GLU A 590 9.78 19.73 0.63
CA GLU A 590 9.96 20.34 1.95
C GLU A 590 9.58 19.41 3.12
N ASP A 591 8.71 18.41 2.86
CA ASP A 591 8.35 17.36 3.84
C ASP A 591 9.46 16.31 4.01
N LEU A 592 10.52 16.35 3.18
CA LEU A 592 11.70 15.48 3.24
C LEU A 592 12.75 16.03 4.21
N GLY A 593 12.31 16.48 5.39
CA GLY A 593 13.16 17.11 6.42
C GLY A 593 14.58 16.54 6.45
N ALA A 594 15.55 17.45 6.30
CA ALA A 594 16.98 17.21 6.38
C ALA A 594 17.41 16.49 7.67
#